data_AF-F7FZU7-F1
#
_entry.id   AF-F7FZU7-F1
#
_cell.length_a   1.000
_cell.length_b   1.000
_cell.length_c   1.000
_cell.angle_alpha   90.00
_cell.angle_beta   90.00
_cell.angle_gamma   90.00
#
_symmetry.space_group_name_H-M   'P 1'
#
loop_
_entity.id
_entity.type
_entity.pdbx_description
1 polymer ?
#
loop_
_entity_poly.entity_id
_entity_poly.type
_entity_poly.pdbx_seq_one_letter_code
_entity_poly.pdbx_strand_id
1 'polypeptide(L)'
;MTRCPAGQAEVEMAELYVKPGNKERGWNDPPQFSYGLQTQASGHRRSLLTKRVAAPQDGSPRVPASETSPGPPPMGPPPPSSKAPRSPPVGSGPASGMEPTSFPVESEALMEDVLRPLEQALEDCRGHTRKQVCDDISRRLALLQEQWAGGKLSIPVKKRMAVLVQELSSHRWDAADDIHRSLMVDYVTEVSQWMVGVKRLIAEKRSLFSEEAANEEKSAATAENHTIPGFQQAP
;
A
#
# COMPACT_ATOMS: atom_id res chain seq x y z
N MET A 1 63.66 -10.05 26.87
CA MET A 1 62.36 -9.97 26.18
C MET A 1 61.23 -10.19 27.19
N THR A 2 60.59 -9.12 27.64
CA THR A 2 59.41 -9.17 28.52
C THR A 2 58.18 -9.31 27.63
N ARG A 3 57.40 -10.38 27.81
CA ARG A 3 56.20 -10.69 27.01
C ARG A 3 54.98 -10.15 27.75
N CYS A 4 54.26 -9.19 27.16
CA CYS A 4 53.03 -8.62 27.72
C CYS A 4 51.85 -9.62 27.58
N PRO A 5 51.02 -9.83 28.63
CA PRO A 5 49.79 -10.61 28.53
C PRO A 5 48.60 -9.66 28.38
N ALA A 6 48.35 -9.15 27.17
CA ALA A 6 47.26 -8.22 26.88
C ALA A 6 46.11 -8.90 26.10
N GLY A 7 45.85 -10.19 26.36
CA GLY A 7 44.90 -10.98 25.56
C GLY A 7 43.81 -11.72 26.34
N GLN A 8 43.79 -11.68 27.67
CA GLN A 8 42.80 -12.43 28.46
C GLN A 8 41.67 -11.57 29.04
N ALA A 9 41.81 -10.25 29.10
CA ALA A 9 40.81 -9.38 29.74
C ALA A 9 39.64 -8.98 28.81
N GLU A 10 39.80 -9.04 27.48
CA GLU A 10 38.72 -8.67 26.55
C GLU A 10 37.67 -9.77 26.37
N VAL A 11 38.05 -11.04 26.48
CA VAL A 11 37.13 -12.17 26.30
C VAL A 11 36.15 -12.31 27.48
N GLU A 12 36.57 -11.95 28.69
CA GLU A 12 35.73 -12.05 29.90
C GLU A 12 34.63 -10.97 29.95
N MET A 13 34.89 -9.78 29.39
CA MET A 13 33.91 -8.68 29.32
C MET A 13 32.83 -8.90 28.26
N ALA A 14 33.07 -9.75 27.26
CA ALA A 14 32.10 -10.08 26.22
C ALA A 14 31.05 -11.10 26.68
N GLU A 15 31.39 -11.99 27.62
CA GLU A 15 30.44 -12.98 28.17
C GLU A 15 29.42 -12.35 29.13
N LEU A 16 29.75 -11.23 29.77
CA LEU A 16 28.84 -10.47 30.65
C LEU A 16 27.73 -9.71 29.88
N TYR A 17 27.88 -9.51 28.57
CA TYR A 17 26.88 -8.83 27.73
C TYR A 17 25.97 -9.77 26.93
N VAL A 18 26.19 -11.09 27.00
CA VAL A 18 25.28 -12.08 26.43
C VAL A 18 24.24 -12.44 27.48
N LYS A 19 23.09 -11.74 27.43
CA LYS A 19 21.90 -12.09 28.22
C LYS A 19 21.65 -13.59 28.10
N PRO A 20 21.60 -14.36 29.21
CA PRO A 20 21.18 -15.75 29.19
C PRO A 20 19.82 -15.82 28.50
N GLY A 21 19.75 -16.52 27.37
CA GLY A 21 18.53 -16.62 26.57
C GLY A 21 17.36 -17.11 27.44
N ASN A 22 16.24 -16.39 27.38
CA ASN A 22 15.02 -16.76 28.06
C ASN A 22 14.55 -18.13 27.53
N LYS A 23 14.59 -19.17 28.38
CA LYS A 23 14.10 -20.52 28.04
C LYS A 23 12.58 -20.65 28.20
N GLU A 24 11.93 -19.63 28.76
CA GLU A 24 10.48 -19.56 28.86
C GLU A 24 9.92 -19.40 27.45
N ARG A 25 8.99 -20.30 27.10
CA ARG A 25 8.24 -20.34 25.84
C ARG A 25 7.85 -18.93 25.43
N GLY A 26 8.55 -18.38 24.45
CA GLY A 26 8.40 -16.99 24.09
C GLY A 26 7.04 -16.78 23.44
N TRP A 27 6.53 -15.54 23.46
CA TRP A 27 5.35 -15.15 22.68
C TRP A 27 5.52 -15.42 21.15
N ASN A 28 6.75 -15.73 20.72
CA ASN A 28 7.12 -16.08 19.35
C ASN A 28 7.29 -17.60 19.11
N ASP A 29 7.01 -18.45 20.09
CA ASP A 29 6.98 -19.91 19.87
C ASP A 29 5.67 -20.29 19.16
N PRO A 30 5.73 -21.01 18.03
CA PRO A 30 4.52 -21.39 17.32
C PRO A 30 3.62 -22.27 18.20
N PRO A 31 2.29 -22.15 18.06
CA PRO A 31 1.36 -22.99 18.79
C PRO A 31 1.67 -24.45 18.48
N GLN A 32 1.90 -25.25 19.53
CA GLN A 32 2.08 -26.68 19.34
C GLN A 32 0.72 -27.33 19.15
N PHE A 33 0.31 -27.42 17.88
CA PHE A 33 -0.75 -28.33 17.49
C PHE A 33 -0.24 -29.75 17.73
N SER A 34 -0.83 -30.43 18.72
CA SER A 34 -0.55 -31.83 19.01
C SER A 34 -0.86 -32.67 17.77
N TYR A 35 0.16 -33.03 16.98
CA TYR A 35 0.07 -33.83 15.75
C TYR A 35 -0.35 -35.30 15.98
N GLY A 36 -0.88 -35.64 17.17
CA GLY A 36 -1.17 -37.02 17.58
C GLY A 36 -2.65 -37.33 17.87
N LEU A 37 -3.59 -36.41 17.65
CA LEU A 37 -5.02 -36.66 17.94
C LEU A 37 -5.91 -36.72 16.69
N GLN A 38 -5.33 -36.91 15.50
CA GLN A 38 -6.07 -37.06 14.24
C GLN A 38 -6.03 -38.50 13.71
N THR A 39 -6.02 -39.50 14.58
CA THR A 39 -6.26 -40.90 14.19
C THR A 39 -7.41 -41.56 14.96
N GLN A 40 -8.15 -40.81 15.76
CA GLN A 40 -9.33 -41.33 16.46
C GLN A 40 -10.48 -40.31 16.39
N ALA A 41 -11.65 -40.79 15.96
CA ALA A 41 -12.96 -40.11 15.94
C ALA A 41 -13.29 -39.19 14.75
N SER A 42 -13.82 -39.84 13.71
CA SER A 42 -15.07 -39.49 13.02
C SER A 42 -15.72 -38.14 13.37
N GLY A 43 -15.90 -37.32 12.33
CA GLY A 43 -17.06 -36.46 12.08
C GLY A 43 -17.58 -35.60 13.23
N HIS A 44 -17.03 -34.39 13.40
CA HIS A 44 -17.70 -33.34 14.17
C HIS A 44 -18.07 -32.15 13.28
N ARG A 45 -19.37 -31.86 13.33
CA ARG A 45 -20.17 -30.96 12.50
C ARG A 45 -19.60 -29.53 12.51
N ARG A 46 -19.68 -28.88 11.34
CA ARG A 46 -19.50 -27.43 11.20
C ARG A 46 -20.41 -26.70 12.19
N SER A 47 -19.82 -25.97 13.13
CA SER A 47 -20.53 -25.01 13.98
C SER A 47 -21.05 -23.90 13.08
N LEU A 48 -22.36 -23.86 12.85
CA LEU A 48 -23.03 -22.70 12.27
C LEU A 48 -23.19 -21.67 13.40
N LEU A 49 -22.28 -20.70 13.47
CA LEU A 49 -22.24 -19.63 14.48
C LEU A 49 -23.41 -18.63 14.42
N THR A 50 -24.50 -18.93 13.70
CA THR A 50 -25.67 -18.06 13.56
C THR A 50 -26.88 -18.47 14.40
N LYS A 51 -26.73 -19.38 15.37
CA LYS A 51 -27.85 -19.75 16.26
C LYS A 51 -27.85 -18.88 17.52
N ARG A 52 -28.64 -17.80 17.52
CA ARG A 52 -29.04 -17.12 18.75
C ARG A 52 -29.91 -18.09 19.57
N VAL A 53 -29.47 -18.39 20.78
CA VAL A 53 -30.16 -19.27 21.73
C VAL A 53 -31.37 -18.53 22.29
N ALA A 54 -32.57 -19.06 22.08
CA ALA A 54 -33.77 -18.59 22.79
C ALA A 54 -33.79 -19.24 24.19
N ALA A 55 -34.12 -18.44 25.21
CA ALA A 55 -34.26 -18.91 26.59
C ALA A 55 -35.41 -19.95 26.70
N PRO A 56 -35.26 -21.01 27.51
CA PRO A 56 -36.34 -21.96 27.76
C PRO A 56 -37.43 -21.27 28.60
N GLN A 57 -38.63 -21.14 28.04
CA GLN A 57 -39.82 -20.71 28.78
C GLN A 57 -40.46 -21.93 29.43
N ASP A 58 -40.56 -21.86 30.75
CA ASP A 58 -41.22 -22.80 31.63
C ASP A 58 -42.75 -22.51 31.67
N GLY A 59 -43.57 -23.55 31.53
CA GLY A 59 -44.89 -23.67 32.16
C GLY A 59 -46.13 -22.88 31.66
N SER A 60 -47.09 -23.63 31.08
CA SER A 60 -48.57 -23.58 31.31
C SER A 60 -49.50 -22.68 30.43
N PRO A 61 -50.78 -23.05 30.19
CA PRO A 61 -51.52 -22.70 28.96
C PRO A 61 -52.70 -21.70 29.09
N ARG A 62 -53.12 -21.20 27.92
CA ARG A 62 -54.46 -20.67 27.51
C ARG A 62 -54.73 -19.17 27.71
N VAL A 63 -54.96 -18.44 26.60
CA VAL A 63 -56.23 -17.79 26.13
C VAL A 63 -55.97 -16.95 24.85
N PRO A 64 -56.95 -16.76 23.94
CA PRO A 64 -56.82 -15.85 22.80
C PRO A 64 -57.54 -14.52 23.04
N ALA A 65 -56.85 -13.38 22.90
CA ALA A 65 -57.49 -12.08 22.68
C ALA A 65 -56.48 -11.03 22.18
N SER A 66 -56.86 -10.41 21.06
CA SER A 66 -56.79 -8.98 20.69
C SER A 66 -55.58 -8.10 21.01
N GLU A 67 -55.15 -7.42 19.93
CA GLU A 67 -54.73 -6.02 19.85
C GLU A 67 -53.53 -5.55 20.68
N THR A 68 -52.45 -5.16 20.00
CA THR A 68 -51.89 -3.78 20.04
C THR A 68 -50.54 -3.72 19.31
N SER A 69 -50.42 -2.67 18.49
CA SER A 69 -49.26 -2.21 17.70
C SER A 69 -47.92 -2.24 18.46
N PRO A 70 -46.78 -2.60 17.81
CA PRO A 70 -45.46 -2.36 18.39
C PRO A 70 -44.97 -0.96 18.01
N GLY A 71 -44.93 -0.06 19.01
CA GLY A 71 -44.28 1.24 18.91
C GLY A 71 -42.75 1.16 18.76
N PRO A 72 -42.10 2.18 18.19
CA PRO A 72 -40.66 2.24 17.99
C PRO A 72 -39.88 2.58 19.28
N PRO A 73 -38.57 2.22 19.36
CA PRO A 73 -37.75 2.37 20.56
C PRO A 73 -37.44 3.84 20.91
N PRO A 74 -37.10 4.14 22.18
CA PRO A 74 -36.91 5.50 22.68
C PRO A 74 -35.68 6.18 22.04
N MET A 75 -35.94 7.33 21.40
CA MET A 75 -34.92 8.23 20.87
C MET A 75 -34.18 8.94 22.01
N GLY A 76 -32.85 8.97 21.92
CA GLY A 76 -31.98 9.73 22.82
C GLY A 76 -32.21 11.25 22.72
N PRO A 77 -31.70 12.03 23.69
CA PRO A 77 -31.97 13.46 23.78
C PRO A 77 -31.35 14.24 22.60
N PRO A 78 -32.04 15.26 22.07
CA PRO A 78 -31.54 16.06 20.95
C PRO A 78 -30.43 17.04 21.39
N PRO A 79 -29.49 17.40 20.49
CA PRO A 79 -28.47 18.40 20.77
C PRO A 79 -29.06 19.84 20.84
N PRO A 80 -28.47 20.74 21.63
CA PRO A 80 -28.98 22.10 21.80
C PRO A 80 -28.80 22.96 20.54
N SER A 81 -29.90 23.60 20.15
CA SER A 81 -30.05 24.58 19.08
C SER A 81 -29.16 25.81 19.33
N SER A 82 -28.16 26.02 18.48
CA SER A 82 -27.40 27.27 18.44
C SER A 82 -28.01 28.21 17.42
N LYS A 83 -28.55 29.32 17.92
CA LYS A 83 -29.12 30.42 17.15
C LYS A 83 -28.06 31.04 16.23
N ALA A 84 -28.41 31.16 14.95
CA ALA A 84 -27.75 32.05 14.01
C ALA A 84 -27.91 33.51 14.43
N PRO A 85 -26.85 34.34 14.34
CA PRO A 85 -26.99 35.78 14.25
C PRO A 85 -27.16 36.21 12.80
N ARG A 86 -28.08 37.15 12.63
CA ARG A 86 -28.53 37.77 11.39
C ARG A 86 -27.43 38.63 10.77
N SER A 87 -27.39 38.63 9.45
CA SER A 87 -26.71 39.61 8.61
C SER A 87 -27.34 41.01 8.74
N PRO A 88 -26.56 42.10 8.61
CA PRO A 88 -27.07 43.39 8.19
C PRO A 88 -26.84 43.63 6.68
N PRO A 89 -27.70 44.41 6.00
CA PRO A 89 -27.59 44.65 4.56
C PRO A 89 -26.97 46.03 4.22
N VAL A 90 -26.47 46.11 2.98
CA VAL A 90 -26.21 47.30 2.14
C VAL A 90 -25.07 48.25 2.53
N GLY A 91 -24.05 48.27 1.67
CA GLY A 91 -23.18 49.42 1.42
C GLY A 91 -22.74 49.41 -0.05
N SER A 92 -23.38 50.25 -0.87
CA SER A 92 -22.98 50.51 -2.26
C SER A 92 -21.84 51.53 -2.30
N GLY A 93 -20.82 51.29 -3.12
CA GLY A 93 -19.76 52.26 -3.46
C GLY A 93 -18.68 51.64 -4.38
N PRO A 94 -18.02 52.41 -5.27
CA PRO A 94 -17.84 52.01 -6.67
C PRO A 94 -16.51 51.31 -7.01
N ALA A 95 -16.52 50.79 -8.24
CA ALA A 95 -15.46 50.08 -8.94
C ALA A 95 -14.03 50.60 -8.74
N SER A 96 -13.12 49.67 -8.46
CA SER A 96 -11.74 49.74 -8.93
C SER A 96 -11.29 48.33 -9.24
N GLY A 97 -10.98 48.08 -10.51
CA GLY A 97 -10.40 46.83 -10.96
C GLY A 97 -9.05 46.60 -10.30
N MET A 98 -8.86 45.40 -9.77
CA MET A 98 -7.56 44.78 -9.59
C MET A 98 -7.83 43.28 -9.59
N GLU A 99 -7.33 42.62 -10.64
CA GLU A 99 -6.89 41.22 -10.73
C GLU A 99 -7.45 40.22 -9.70
N PRO A 100 -8.12 39.14 -10.12
CA PRO A 100 -8.31 38.00 -9.23
C PRO A 100 -6.92 37.43 -8.92
N THR A 101 -6.44 37.77 -7.71
CA THR A 101 -5.34 37.09 -7.05
C THR A 101 -5.66 35.61 -7.10
N SER A 102 -4.87 34.88 -7.89
CA SER A 102 -4.85 33.43 -7.90
C SER A 102 -4.60 32.97 -6.48
N PHE A 103 -5.68 32.54 -5.81
CA PHE A 103 -5.54 31.59 -4.72
C PHE A 103 -4.69 30.45 -5.26
N PRO A 104 -3.66 29.97 -4.54
CA PRO A 104 -3.06 28.70 -4.89
C PRO A 104 -4.18 27.69 -4.75
N VAL A 105 -4.76 27.32 -5.90
CA VAL A 105 -5.54 26.10 -6.03
C VAL A 105 -4.61 25.06 -5.44
N GLU A 106 -4.93 24.56 -4.25
CA GLU A 106 -4.39 23.30 -3.79
C GLU A 106 -4.89 22.30 -4.84
N SER A 107 -4.13 22.16 -5.92
CA SER A 107 -4.49 21.32 -7.04
C SER A 107 -4.55 19.92 -6.49
N GLU A 108 -5.76 19.49 -6.17
CA GLU A 108 -6.07 18.10 -5.99
C GLU A 108 -5.55 17.40 -7.25
N ALA A 109 -4.64 16.44 -7.05
CA ALA A 109 -4.12 15.67 -8.17
C ALA A 109 -5.32 15.07 -8.91
N LEU A 110 -5.47 15.39 -10.20
CA LEU A 110 -6.53 14.80 -11.00
C LEU A 110 -6.22 13.32 -11.15
N MET A 111 -7.27 12.50 -11.13
CA MET A 111 -7.13 11.05 -11.21
C MET A 111 -6.35 10.63 -12.47
N GLU A 112 -6.64 11.31 -13.57
CA GLU A 112 -6.02 11.09 -14.87
C GLU A 112 -4.51 11.40 -14.86
N ASP A 113 -4.07 12.42 -14.12
CA ASP A 113 -2.66 12.80 -14.03
C ASP A 113 -1.80 11.73 -13.33
N VAL A 114 -2.43 10.90 -12.50
CA VAL A 114 -1.77 9.80 -11.78
C VAL A 114 -1.91 8.47 -12.52
N LEU A 115 -3.12 8.15 -13.01
CA LEU A 115 -3.37 6.86 -13.67
C LEU A 115 -2.71 6.77 -15.04
N ARG A 116 -2.76 7.83 -15.86
CA ARG A 116 -2.25 7.77 -17.24
C ARG A 116 -0.77 7.40 -17.31
N PRO A 117 0.14 7.99 -16.51
CA PRO A 117 1.54 7.60 -16.60
C PRO A 117 1.82 6.22 -15.98
N LEU A 118 1.00 5.74 -15.02
CA LEU A 118 1.09 4.37 -14.51
C LEU A 118 0.69 3.33 -15.56
N GLU A 119 -0.38 3.60 -16.31
CA GLU A 119 -0.81 2.75 -17.42
C GLU A 119 0.20 2.76 -18.56
N GLN A 120 0.71 3.94 -18.95
CA GLN A 120 1.78 4.05 -19.93
C GLN A 120 3.01 3.25 -19.50
N ALA A 121 3.40 3.38 -18.23
CA ALA A 121 4.50 2.62 -17.68
C ALA A 121 4.27 1.10 -17.78
N LEU A 122 3.03 0.64 -17.54
CA LEU A 122 2.68 -0.76 -17.69
C LEU A 122 2.77 -1.24 -19.15
N GLU A 123 2.31 -0.44 -20.09
CA GLU A 123 2.38 -0.77 -21.52
C GLU A 123 3.82 -0.94 -21.99
N ASP A 124 4.74 -0.06 -21.56
CA ASP A 124 6.16 -0.18 -21.89
C ASP A 124 6.77 -1.48 -21.33
N CYS A 125 6.26 -1.99 -20.21
CA CYS A 125 6.69 -3.25 -19.63
C CYS A 125 6.17 -4.50 -20.36
N ARG A 126 5.08 -4.41 -21.15
CA ARG A 126 4.42 -5.58 -21.74
C ARG A 126 5.30 -6.39 -22.69
N GLY A 127 6.26 -5.76 -23.36
CA GLY A 127 7.15 -6.43 -24.32
C GLY A 127 8.21 -7.32 -23.68
N HIS A 128 8.60 -7.03 -22.45
CA HIS A 128 9.76 -7.67 -21.79
C HIS A 128 9.37 -8.43 -20.51
N THR A 129 8.22 -8.10 -19.93
CA THR A 129 7.72 -8.73 -18.70
C THR A 129 6.74 -9.86 -19.03
N ARG A 130 6.68 -10.88 -18.17
CA ARG A 130 5.71 -11.97 -18.31
C ARG A 130 4.28 -11.42 -18.29
N LYS A 131 3.44 -11.85 -19.24
CA LYS A 131 2.03 -11.45 -19.35
C LYS A 131 1.25 -11.51 -18.02
N GLN A 132 1.42 -12.58 -17.25
CA GLN A 132 0.75 -12.74 -15.95
C GLN A 132 1.07 -11.63 -14.95
N VAL A 133 2.31 -11.12 -14.97
CA VAL A 133 2.72 -10.01 -14.09
C VAL A 133 2.05 -8.73 -14.55
N CYS A 134 2.04 -8.45 -15.86
CA CYS A 134 1.34 -7.29 -16.41
C CYS A 134 -0.17 -7.33 -16.13
N ASP A 135 -0.80 -8.50 -16.22
CA ASP A 135 -2.22 -8.69 -15.92
C ASP A 135 -2.53 -8.47 -14.43
N ASP A 136 -1.64 -8.89 -13.52
CA ASP A 136 -1.77 -8.60 -12.08
C ASP A 136 -1.62 -7.11 -11.78
N ILE A 137 -0.62 -6.45 -12.38
CA ILE A 137 -0.42 -4.99 -12.22
C ILE A 137 -1.65 -4.23 -12.75
N SER A 138 -2.13 -4.57 -13.96
CA SER A 138 -3.33 -3.96 -14.55
C SER A 138 -4.55 -4.08 -13.62
N ARG A 139 -4.77 -5.27 -13.06
CA ARG A 139 -5.85 -5.49 -12.08
C ARG A 139 -5.71 -4.58 -10.86
N ARG A 140 -4.49 -4.38 -10.35
CA ARG A 140 -4.24 -3.52 -9.19
C ARG A 140 -4.39 -2.04 -9.51
N LEU A 141 -4.01 -1.60 -10.72
CA LEU A 141 -4.29 -0.24 -11.18
C LEU A 141 -5.80 0.02 -11.30
N ALA A 142 -6.57 -0.96 -11.75
CA ALA A 142 -8.03 -0.85 -11.75
C ALA A 142 -8.62 -0.71 -10.33
N LEU A 143 -8.05 -1.42 -9.34
CA LEU A 143 -8.43 -1.22 -7.93
C LEU A 143 -8.07 0.18 -7.43
N LEU A 144 -6.89 0.69 -7.77
CA LEU A 144 -6.49 2.07 -7.45
C LEU A 144 -7.51 3.08 -8.02
N GLN A 145 -7.88 2.93 -9.30
CA GLN A 145 -8.89 3.78 -9.95
C GLN A 145 -10.24 3.72 -9.23
N GLU A 146 -10.72 2.51 -8.89
CA GLU A 146 -11.99 2.33 -8.18
C GLU A 146 -11.97 3.02 -6.80
N GLN A 147 -10.90 2.85 -6.02
CA GLN A 147 -10.77 3.49 -4.71
C GLN A 147 -10.65 5.02 -4.84
N TRP A 148 -9.97 5.52 -5.87
CA TRP A 148 -9.82 6.94 -6.15
C TRP A 148 -11.15 7.60 -6.51
N ALA A 149 -11.85 7.04 -7.50
CA ALA A 149 -13.16 7.51 -7.96
C ALA A 149 -14.24 7.36 -6.87
N GLY A 150 -14.13 6.30 -6.06
CA GLY A 150 -14.99 6.08 -4.90
C GLY A 150 -14.69 6.99 -3.70
N GLY A 151 -13.72 7.90 -3.79
CA GLY A 151 -13.38 8.85 -2.73
C GLY A 151 -12.77 8.20 -1.49
N LYS A 152 -12.24 6.98 -1.61
CA LYS A 152 -11.69 6.19 -0.49
C LYS A 152 -10.23 6.53 -0.18
N LEU A 153 -9.59 7.31 -1.05
CA LEU A 153 -8.22 7.76 -0.88
C LEU A 153 -8.20 9.19 -0.33
N SER A 154 -7.47 9.36 0.75
CA SER A 154 -7.26 10.65 1.39
C SER A 154 -6.40 11.58 0.53
N ILE A 155 -6.57 12.90 0.71
CA ILE A 155 -5.79 13.94 0.02
C ILE A 155 -4.27 13.70 0.11
N PRO A 156 -3.66 13.38 1.28
CA PRO A 156 -2.22 13.13 1.35
C PRO A 156 -1.78 11.92 0.51
N VAL A 157 -2.59 10.85 0.43
CA VAL A 157 -2.30 9.71 -0.45
C VAL A 157 -2.30 10.15 -1.91
N LYS A 158 -3.32 10.91 -2.34
CA LYS A 158 -3.41 11.43 -3.71
C LYS A 158 -2.21 12.31 -4.07
N LYS A 159 -1.84 13.24 -3.19
CA LYS A 159 -0.67 14.12 -3.38
C LYS A 159 0.63 13.33 -3.49
N ARG A 160 0.89 12.38 -2.58
CA ARG A 160 2.11 11.56 -2.62
C ARG A 160 2.13 10.65 -3.86
N MET A 161 0.99 10.13 -4.30
CA MET A 161 0.90 9.38 -5.55
C MET A 161 1.26 10.22 -6.77
N ALA A 162 0.84 11.48 -6.83
CA ALA A 162 1.25 12.38 -7.92
C ALA A 162 2.78 12.57 -7.95
N VAL A 163 3.42 12.74 -6.79
CA VAL A 163 4.88 12.82 -6.70
C VAL A 163 5.54 11.49 -7.11
N LEU A 164 5.02 10.35 -6.66
CA LEU A 164 5.54 9.03 -7.04
C LEU A 164 5.55 8.86 -8.57
N VAL A 165 4.45 9.24 -9.22
CA VAL A 165 4.32 9.14 -10.67
C VAL A 165 5.24 10.11 -11.42
N GLN A 166 5.48 11.29 -10.85
CA GLN A 166 6.48 12.23 -11.37
C GLN A 166 7.89 11.62 -11.31
N GLU A 167 8.28 11.03 -10.17
CA GLU A 167 9.58 10.37 -10.01
C GLU A 167 9.73 9.15 -10.94
N LEU A 168 8.65 8.39 -11.15
CA LEU A 168 8.61 7.28 -12.11
C LEU A 168 8.86 7.76 -13.54
N SER A 169 8.27 8.90 -13.92
CA SER A 169 8.41 9.50 -15.25
C SER A 169 9.81 10.12 -15.45
N SER A 170 10.45 10.55 -14.38
CA SER A 170 11.82 11.07 -14.39
C SER A 170 12.90 9.98 -14.21
N HIS A 171 12.53 8.69 -14.28
CA HIS A 171 13.43 7.53 -14.10
C HIS A 171 14.15 7.49 -12.74
N ARG A 172 13.59 8.14 -11.71
CA ARG A 172 14.14 8.18 -10.34
C ARG A 172 13.51 7.06 -9.50
N TRP A 173 13.89 5.83 -9.79
CA TRP A 173 13.28 4.63 -9.20
C TRP A 173 13.40 4.54 -7.68
N ASP A 174 14.55 4.94 -7.11
CA ASP A 174 14.76 4.91 -5.67
C ASP A 174 13.88 5.93 -4.94
N ALA A 175 13.70 7.13 -5.52
CA ALA A 175 12.79 8.15 -4.98
C ALA A 175 11.33 7.69 -5.04
N ALA A 176 10.92 7.04 -6.13
CA ALA A 176 9.59 6.43 -6.24
C ALA A 176 9.38 5.32 -5.18
N ASP A 177 10.39 4.48 -4.93
CA ASP A 177 10.33 3.43 -3.90
C ASP A 177 10.32 4.01 -2.47
N ASP A 178 11.01 5.13 -2.22
CA ASP A 178 10.93 5.87 -0.95
C ASP A 178 9.51 6.40 -0.67
N ILE A 179 8.85 6.94 -1.69
CA ILE A 179 7.47 7.41 -1.56
C ILE A 179 6.51 6.23 -1.33
N HIS A 180 6.73 5.11 -2.03
CA HIS A 180 6.01 3.86 -1.78
C HIS A 180 6.18 3.40 -0.32
N ARG A 181 7.42 3.36 0.21
CA ARG A 181 7.69 3.03 1.62
C ARG A 181 6.95 3.97 2.56
N SER A 182 7.02 5.27 2.32
CA SER A 182 6.35 6.29 3.13
C SER A 182 4.82 6.11 3.14
N LEU A 183 4.21 5.82 1.99
CA LEU A 183 2.78 5.50 1.89
C LEU A 183 2.40 4.22 2.65
N MET A 184 3.26 3.19 2.60
CA MET A 184 3.05 1.94 3.32
C MET A 184 3.19 2.09 4.85
N VAL A 185 3.88 3.11 5.33
CA VAL A 185 3.99 3.40 6.78
C VAL A 185 2.76 4.16 7.27
N ASP A 186 2.40 5.25 6.58
CA ASP A 186 1.39 6.17 7.08
C ASP A 186 -0.05 5.78 6.69
N TYR A 187 -0.23 5.15 5.53
CA TYR A 187 -1.55 4.96 4.88
C TYR A 187 -1.79 3.51 4.44
N VAL A 188 -1.20 2.53 5.14
CA VAL A 188 -1.27 1.09 4.78
C VAL A 188 -2.69 0.59 4.52
N THR A 189 -3.67 1.08 5.28
CA THR A 189 -5.08 0.67 5.15
C THR A 189 -5.72 1.10 3.84
N GLU A 190 -5.25 2.21 3.25
CA GLU A 190 -5.76 2.75 1.99
C GLU A 190 -5.02 2.17 0.78
N VAL A 191 -3.71 1.92 0.92
CA VAL A 191 -2.84 1.61 -0.23
C VAL A 191 -2.53 0.11 -0.40
N SER A 192 -2.58 -0.69 0.65
CA SER A 192 -2.04 -2.07 0.66
C SER A 192 -2.58 -3.01 -0.43
N GLN A 193 -3.85 -2.85 -0.82
CA GLN A 193 -4.50 -3.74 -1.78
C GLN A 193 -3.91 -3.63 -3.19
N TRP A 194 -3.56 -2.41 -3.61
CA TRP A 194 -3.11 -2.11 -4.97
C TRP A 194 -1.63 -1.72 -5.04
N MET A 195 -1.05 -1.19 -3.96
CA MET A 195 0.32 -0.66 -3.93
C MET A 195 1.40 -1.70 -4.26
N VAL A 196 1.17 -2.97 -3.95
CA VAL A 196 2.10 -4.05 -4.35
C VAL A 196 2.25 -4.15 -5.88
N GLY A 197 1.22 -3.77 -6.65
CA GLY A 197 1.28 -3.67 -8.11
C GLY A 197 2.15 -2.51 -8.56
N VAL A 198 2.02 -1.34 -7.91
CA VAL A 198 2.86 -0.17 -8.17
C VAL A 198 4.32 -0.46 -7.81
N LYS A 199 4.58 -1.10 -6.67
CA LYS A 199 5.94 -1.55 -6.30
C LYS A 199 6.54 -2.48 -7.36
N ARG A 200 5.75 -3.43 -7.86
CA ARG A 200 6.20 -4.32 -8.94
C ARG A 200 6.48 -3.53 -10.22
N LEU A 201 5.61 -2.61 -10.58
CA LEU A 201 5.79 -1.74 -11.76
C LEU A 201 7.10 -0.93 -11.70
N ILE A 202 7.42 -0.34 -10.54
CA ILE A 202 8.71 0.36 -10.33
C ILE A 202 9.89 -0.59 -10.57
N ALA A 203 9.82 -1.81 -10.06
CA ALA A 203 10.87 -2.80 -10.22
C ALA A 203 11.03 -3.26 -11.70
N GLU A 204 9.92 -3.49 -12.41
CA GLU A 204 9.96 -3.85 -13.84
C GLU A 204 10.54 -2.70 -14.67
N LYS A 205 10.08 -1.47 -14.43
CA LYS A 205 10.62 -0.29 -15.10
C LYS A 205 12.12 -0.14 -14.90
N ARG A 206 12.62 -0.35 -13.68
CA ARG A 206 14.05 -0.34 -13.41
C ARG A 206 14.81 -1.45 -14.16
N SER A 207 14.23 -2.65 -14.27
CA SER A 207 14.84 -3.76 -15.02
C SER A 207 14.95 -3.44 -16.51
N LEU A 208 13.88 -2.92 -17.10
CA LEU A 208 13.82 -2.54 -18.52
C LEU A 208 14.95 -1.58 -18.91
N PHE A 209 15.10 -0.49 -18.16
CA PHE A 209 16.15 0.50 -18.41
C PHE A 209 17.55 -0.07 -18.21
N SER A 210 17.72 -1.02 -17.28
CA SER A 210 19.00 -1.71 -17.09
C SER A 210 19.32 -2.66 -18.25
N GLU A 211 18.32 -3.32 -18.85
CA GLU A 211 18.48 -4.23 -19.99
C GLU A 211 18.71 -3.45 -21.30
N GLU A 212 18.02 -2.32 -21.49
CA GLU A 212 18.25 -1.42 -22.63
C GLU A 212 19.68 -0.86 -22.63
N ALA A 213 20.17 -0.38 -21.48
CA ALA A 213 21.54 0.11 -21.34
C ALA A 213 22.59 -0.97 -21.64
N ALA A 214 22.36 -2.22 -21.21
CA ALA A 214 23.27 -3.34 -21.47
C ALA A 214 23.27 -3.79 -22.94
N ASN A 215 22.14 -3.67 -23.64
CA ASN A 215 22.02 -4.06 -25.05
C ASN A 215 22.61 -3.01 -26.01
N GLU A 216 22.56 -1.73 -25.63
CA GLU A 216 23.17 -0.64 -26.39
C GLU A 216 24.70 -0.72 -26.37
N GLU A 217 25.30 -1.04 -25.21
CA GLU A 217 26.75 -1.24 -25.07
C GLU A 217 27.28 -2.42 -25.91
N LYS A 218 26.49 -3.51 -26.01
CA LYS A 218 26.83 -4.68 -26.83
C LYS A 218 26.73 -4.41 -28.34
N SER A 219 25.85 -3.51 -28.75
CA SER A 219 25.68 -3.14 -30.17
C SER A 219 26.78 -2.19 -30.64
N ALA A 220 27.32 -1.33 -29.76
CA ALA A 220 28.48 -0.49 -30.05
C ALA A 220 29.79 -1.31 -30.19
N ALA A 221 30.05 -2.24 -29.27
CA ALA A 221 31.26 -3.07 -29.27
C ALA A 221 31.41 -4.01 -30.50
N THR A 222 30.32 -4.26 -31.22
CA THR A 222 30.34 -5.11 -32.43
C THR A 222 30.75 -4.33 -33.69
N ALA A 223 30.66 -3.00 -33.69
CA ALA A 223 31.02 -2.16 -34.82
C ALA A 223 32.53 -1.86 -34.90
N GLU A 224 33.26 -1.97 -33.79
CA GLU A 224 34.68 -1.58 -33.68
C GLU A 224 35.69 -2.71 -33.98
N ASN A 225 35.25 -3.97 -34.13
CA ASN A 225 36.14 -5.10 -34.43
C ASN A 225 36.26 -5.49 -35.93
N HIS A 226 35.64 -4.75 -36.84
CA HIS A 226 35.77 -4.97 -38.30
C HIS A 226 36.56 -3.84 -38.98
N THR A 227 37.81 -3.64 -38.61
CA THR A 227 38.79 -2.94 -39.46
C THR A 227 40.07 -3.76 -39.49
N ILE A 228 40.10 -4.77 -40.37
CA ILE A 228 41.34 -5.41 -40.79
C ILE A 228 41.96 -4.54 -41.89
N PRO A 229 43.15 -3.95 -41.71
CA PRO A 229 43.84 -3.27 -42.79
C PRO A 229 44.44 -4.35 -43.71
N GLY A 230 43.87 -4.47 -44.92
CA GLY A 230 44.39 -5.36 -45.96
C GLY A 230 45.80 -4.93 -46.37
N PHE A 231 46.81 -5.67 -45.91
CA PHE A 231 48.18 -5.54 -46.38
C PHE A 231 48.27 -6.11 -47.81
N GLN A 232 48.64 -5.24 -48.76
CA GLN A 232 49.01 -5.62 -50.11
C GLN A 232 50.29 -6.45 -50.10
N GLN A 233 50.35 -7.50 -50.92
CA GLN A 233 51.64 -8.05 -51.33
C GLN A 233 51.56 -8.63 -52.75
N ALA A 234 52.19 -7.92 -53.70
CA ALA A 234 52.68 -8.47 -54.96
C ALA A 234 54.12 -9.00 -54.72
N PRO A 235 54.55 -10.04 -55.44
CA PRO A 235 55.10 -9.83 -56.78
C PRO A 235 54.63 -10.85 -57.84
#